data_AF-A0A8K0CP07-F1
#
_entry.id   AF-A0A8K0CP07-F1
#
_cell.length_a   1.000
_cell.length_b   1.000
_cell.length_c   1.000
_cell.angle_alpha   90.00
_cell.angle_beta   90.00
_cell.angle_gamma   90.00
#
_symmetry.space_group_name_H-M   'P 1'
#
loop_
_entity.id
_entity.type
_entity.pdbx_description
1 polymer ?
#
loop_
_entity_poly.entity_id
_entity_poly.type
_entity_poly.pdbx_seq_one_letter_code
_entity_poly.pdbx_strand_id
1 'polypeptide(L)'
;NCLDYLRLWSSQFSDIGCLEWTDLNQCVEWENVQKTLEFISEHFTANDIDESALFDEVTLIKNYATEQKIKEWQEMKTPIDLHWVEIFQHFDVQQISYPQILQLVEFALCLPATNAPTERLVSIINNIWTEKSQLTVETLKAMIVVRWQIL
;
A
#
# COMPACT_ATOMS: atom_id res chain seq x y z
N ASN A 1 10.05 20.59 15.29
CA ASN A 1 8.89 21.27 14.66
C ASN A 1 8.01 20.17 14.07
N CYS A 2 6.77 20.02 14.54
CA CYS A 2 5.90 18.89 14.19
C CYS A 2 5.59 18.84 12.67
N LEU A 3 5.51 20.02 12.04
CA LEU A 3 5.31 20.16 10.60
C LEU A 3 6.49 19.63 9.76
N ASP A 4 7.72 19.81 10.23
CA ASP A 4 8.91 19.30 9.53
C ASP A 4 9.01 17.77 9.63
N TYR A 5 8.59 17.19 10.77
CA TYR A 5 8.49 15.73 10.93
C TYR A 5 7.39 15.16 10.03
N LEU A 6 6.23 15.81 9.95
CA LEU A 6 5.15 15.40 9.04
C LEU A 6 5.56 15.52 7.59
N ARG A 7 6.30 16.55 7.18
CA ARG A 7 6.85 16.65 5.83
C ARG A 7 7.82 15.51 5.52
N LEU A 8 8.69 15.15 6.46
CA LEU A 8 9.61 14.01 6.32
C LEU A 8 8.87 12.67 6.25
N TRP A 9 7.75 12.55 6.96
CA TRP A 9 6.93 11.33 6.95
C TRP A 9 6.12 11.24 5.66
N SER A 10 5.48 12.36 5.24
CA SER A 10 4.74 12.46 3.98
C SER A 10 5.63 12.35 2.74
N SER A 11 6.90 12.77 2.79
CA SER A 11 7.83 12.59 1.67
C SER A 11 8.17 11.13 1.40
N GLN A 12 7.96 10.22 2.36
CA GLN A 12 8.13 8.79 2.11
C GLN A 12 6.99 8.20 1.27
N PHE A 13 5.83 8.89 1.22
CA PHE A 13 4.67 8.45 0.43
C PHE A 13 4.69 8.99 -1.00
N SER A 14 5.50 10.01 -1.32
CA SER A 14 5.67 10.43 -2.72
C SER A 14 6.38 9.39 -3.57
N ASP A 15 7.23 8.58 -2.95
CA ASP A 15 8.01 7.53 -3.61
C ASP A 15 7.19 6.24 -3.83
N ILE A 16 6.00 6.16 -3.21
CA ILE A 16 5.06 5.04 -3.29
C ILE A 16 4.17 5.12 -4.54
N GLY A 17 4.27 6.19 -5.34
CA GLY A 17 3.56 6.29 -6.62
C GLY A 17 3.83 5.13 -7.58
N CYS A 18 4.92 4.38 -7.39
CA CYS A 18 5.19 3.15 -8.12
C CYS A 18 4.12 2.05 -7.88
N LEU A 19 3.30 2.12 -6.83
CA LEU A 19 2.24 1.17 -6.52
C LEU A 19 0.89 1.52 -7.16
N GLU A 20 0.76 2.63 -7.90
CA GLU A 20 -0.53 3.07 -8.48
C GLU A 20 -1.17 2.00 -9.39
N TRP A 21 -0.38 1.11 -9.99
CA TRP A 21 -0.88 0.00 -10.79
C TRP A 21 -1.75 -0.99 -9.97
N THR A 22 -1.62 -1.02 -8.64
CA THR A 22 -2.45 -1.88 -7.78
C THR A 22 -3.90 -1.42 -7.68
N ASP A 23 -4.20 -0.17 -8.06
CA ASP A 23 -5.56 0.35 -8.06
C ASP A 23 -6.40 -0.21 -9.22
N LEU A 24 -5.77 -0.92 -10.17
CA LEU A 24 -6.42 -1.53 -11.34
C LEU A 24 -7.28 -0.54 -12.16
N ASN A 25 -6.99 0.76 -12.07
CA ASN A 25 -7.66 1.81 -12.84
C ASN A 25 -7.32 1.76 -14.33
N GLN A 26 -6.16 1.19 -14.65
CA GLN A 26 -5.64 0.97 -15.99
C GLN A 26 -5.01 -0.42 -16.07
N CYS A 27 -4.81 -0.92 -17.29
CA CYS A 27 -4.14 -2.20 -17.50
C CYS A 27 -2.77 -2.20 -16.81
N VAL A 28 -2.46 -3.30 -16.11
CA VAL A 28 -1.17 -3.46 -15.45
C VAL A 28 -0.07 -3.53 -16.50
N GLU A 29 0.90 -2.63 -16.38
CA GLU A 29 2.10 -2.59 -17.21
C GLU A 29 3.29 -3.10 -16.42
N TRP A 30 4.09 -3.97 -17.05
CA TRP A 30 5.28 -4.53 -16.44
C TRP A 30 6.25 -3.45 -15.96
N GLU A 31 6.40 -2.35 -16.70
CA GLU A 31 7.30 -1.25 -16.33
C GLU A 31 6.96 -0.66 -14.95
N ASN A 32 5.68 -0.62 -14.58
CA ASN A 32 5.25 -0.10 -13.28
C ASN A 32 5.52 -1.12 -12.16
N VAL A 33 5.29 -2.40 -12.42
CA VAL A 33 5.60 -3.48 -11.47
C VAL A 33 7.10 -3.60 -11.24
N GLN A 34 7.90 -3.44 -12.30
CA GLN A 34 9.37 -3.45 -12.20
C GLN A 34 9.87 -2.29 -11.35
N LYS A 35 9.34 -1.08 -11.54
CA LYS A 35 9.68 0.08 -10.68
C LYS A 35 9.32 -0.17 -9.21
N THR A 36 8.19 -0.83 -8.94
CA THR A 36 7.85 -1.26 -7.57
C THR A 36 8.90 -2.24 -7.03
N LEU A 37 9.28 -3.24 -7.82
CA LEU A 37 10.24 -4.25 -7.39
C LEU A 37 11.61 -3.62 -7.09
N GLU A 38 12.08 -2.71 -7.95
CA GLU A 38 13.30 -1.93 -7.75
C GLU A 38 13.21 -1.13 -6.43
N PHE A 39 12.12 -0.38 -6.22
CA PHE A 39 11.89 0.37 -4.99
C PHE A 39 11.93 -0.52 -3.74
N ILE A 40 11.23 -1.66 -3.75
CA ILE A 40 11.21 -2.53 -2.57
C ILE A 40 12.59 -3.18 -2.37
N SER A 41 13.32 -3.53 -3.44
CA SER A 41 14.68 -4.07 -3.33
C SER A 41 15.68 -3.07 -2.74
N GLU A 42 15.53 -1.78 -3.04
CA GLU A 42 16.39 -0.71 -2.52
C GLU A 42 16.10 -0.41 -1.04
N HIS A 43 14.84 -0.47 -0.64
CA HIS A 43 14.40 -0.10 0.71
C HIS A 43 14.29 -1.28 1.68
N PHE A 44 14.09 -2.51 1.19
CA PHE A 44 13.89 -3.71 1.98
C PHE A 44 14.87 -4.81 1.57
N THR A 45 15.82 -5.10 2.44
CA THR A 45 16.89 -6.10 2.24
C THR A 45 16.43 -7.56 2.35
N ALA A 46 15.14 -7.80 2.60
CA ALA A 46 14.56 -9.12 2.86
C ALA A 46 13.50 -9.53 1.82
N ASN A 47 13.67 -9.08 0.57
CA ASN A 47 12.78 -9.47 -0.53
C ASN A 47 13.34 -10.68 -1.28
N ASP A 48 12.68 -11.83 -1.14
CA ASP A 48 12.95 -13.05 -1.92
C ASP A 48 11.98 -13.15 -3.10
N ILE A 49 11.77 -12.03 -3.81
CA ILE A 49 10.84 -11.99 -4.94
C ILE A 49 11.59 -12.39 -6.21
N ASP A 50 11.19 -13.52 -6.81
CA ASP A 50 11.65 -13.92 -8.14
C ASP A 50 11.01 -13.05 -9.22
N GLU A 51 11.82 -12.22 -9.88
CA GLU A 51 11.39 -11.32 -10.96
C GLU A 51 10.82 -12.09 -12.17
N SER A 52 11.37 -13.27 -12.50
CA SER A 52 10.91 -14.06 -13.65
C SER A 52 9.53 -14.65 -13.37
N ALA A 53 9.35 -15.21 -12.17
CA ALA A 53 8.04 -15.70 -11.74
C ALA A 53 7.01 -14.56 -11.65
N LEU A 54 7.41 -13.39 -11.13
CA LEU A 54 6.55 -12.21 -11.07
C LEU A 54 6.13 -11.74 -12.46
N PHE A 55 7.03 -11.74 -13.45
CA PHE A 55 6.70 -11.38 -14.84
C PHE A 55 5.62 -12.29 -15.43
N ASP A 56 5.74 -13.59 -15.21
CA ASP A 56 4.75 -14.57 -15.66
C ASP A 56 3.38 -14.33 -14.98
N GLU A 57 3.37 -14.12 -13.66
CA GLU A 57 2.17 -13.79 -12.89
C GLU A 57 1.49 -12.50 -13.37
N VAL A 58 2.27 -11.42 -13.61
CA VAL A 58 1.76 -10.15 -14.14
C VAL A 58 1.18 -10.33 -15.53
N THR A 59 1.79 -11.15 -16.38
CA THR A 59 1.29 -11.44 -17.72
C THR A 59 -0.08 -12.13 -17.66
N LEU A 60 -0.26 -13.06 -16.72
CA LEU A 60 -1.55 -13.72 -16.49
C LEU A 60 -2.61 -12.75 -15.99
N ILE A 61 -2.25 -11.83 -15.09
CA ILE A 61 -3.16 -10.78 -14.61
C ILE A 61 -3.56 -9.87 -15.76
N LYS A 62 -2.61 -9.43 -16.57
CA LYS A 62 -2.87 -8.56 -17.73
C LYS A 62 -3.82 -9.21 -18.74
N ASN A 63 -3.73 -10.54 -18.90
CA ASN A 63 -4.64 -11.28 -19.76
C ASN A 63 -6.06 -11.39 -19.19
N TYR A 64 -6.21 -11.37 -17.87
CA TYR A 64 -7.51 -11.44 -17.19
C TYR A 64 -8.14 -10.06 -17.00
N ALA A 65 -7.40 -9.12 -16.40
CA ALA A 65 -7.76 -7.73 -16.16
C ALA A 65 -7.59 -6.88 -17.43
N THR A 66 -8.29 -7.27 -18.48
CA THR A 66 -8.33 -6.51 -19.74
C THR A 66 -9.05 -5.16 -19.55
N GLU A 67 -8.84 -4.22 -20.47
CA GLU A 67 -9.51 -2.90 -20.43
C GLU A 67 -11.04 -3.01 -20.33
N GLN A 68 -11.63 -4.05 -20.91
CA GLN A 68 -13.07 -4.29 -20.83
C GLN A 68 -13.48 -4.67 -19.40
N LYS A 69 -12.74 -5.57 -18.76
CA LYS A 69 -12.98 -6.00 -17.39
C LYS A 69 -12.81 -4.84 -16.39
N ILE A 70 -11.80 -4.01 -16.61
CA ILE A 70 -11.55 -2.80 -15.80
C ILE A 70 -12.72 -1.81 -15.93
N LYS A 71 -13.23 -1.59 -17.15
CA LYS A 71 -14.41 -0.75 -17.37
C LYS A 71 -15.66 -1.30 -16.66
N GLU A 72 -15.87 -2.61 -16.72
CA GLU A 72 -16.97 -3.27 -15.99
C GLU A 72 -16.87 -3.04 -14.47
N TRP A 73 -15.67 -3.17 -13.90
CA TRP A 73 -15.42 -2.88 -12.48
C TRP A 73 -15.67 -1.41 -12.13
N GLN A 74 -15.25 -0.48 -12.99
CA GLN A 74 -15.52 0.96 -12.80
C GLN A 74 -17.00 1.30 -12.87
N GLU A 75 -17.75 0.68 -13.79
CA GLU A 75 -19.19 0.85 -13.92
C GLU A 75 -19.95 0.28 -12.70
N MET A 76 -19.50 -0.85 -12.17
CA MET A 76 -20.08 -1.47 -10.99
C MET A 76 -19.69 -0.77 -9.67
N LYS A 77 -18.71 0.14 -9.70
CA LYS A 77 -18.16 0.83 -8.51
C LYS A 77 -17.76 -0.15 -7.39
N THR A 78 -17.27 -1.32 -7.77
CA THR A 78 -16.76 -2.30 -6.83
C THR A 78 -15.46 -1.80 -6.21
N PRO A 79 -15.23 -2.02 -4.91
CA PRO A 79 -14.01 -1.62 -4.25
C PRO A 79 -12.82 -2.49 -4.72
N ILE A 80 -11.61 -1.93 -4.68
CA ILE A 80 -10.38 -2.48 -5.29
C ILE A 80 -10.01 -3.84 -4.69
N ASP A 81 -10.26 -4.03 -3.39
CA ASP A 81 -10.06 -5.30 -2.69
C ASP A 81 -10.85 -6.45 -3.34
N LEU A 82 -12.08 -6.18 -3.80
CA LEU A 82 -12.89 -7.19 -4.48
C LEU A 82 -12.39 -7.51 -5.89
N HIS A 83 -11.75 -6.57 -6.58
CA HIS A 83 -11.13 -6.85 -7.89
C HIS A 83 -9.98 -7.83 -7.74
N TRP A 84 -9.10 -7.60 -6.76
CA TRP A 84 -8.00 -8.52 -6.46
C TRP A 84 -8.49 -9.89 -5.99
N VAL A 85 -9.53 -9.93 -5.16
CA VAL A 85 -10.16 -11.20 -4.76
C VAL A 85 -10.69 -11.96 -5.98
N GLU A 86 -11.33 -11.29 -6.92
CA GLU A 86 -11.84 -11.93 -8.15
C GLU A 86 -10.69 -12.51 -9.00
N ILE A 87 -9.58 -11.77 -9.14
CA ILE A 87 -8.37 -12.22 -9.85
C ILE A 87 -7.77 -13.46 -9.17
N PHE A 88 -7.58 -13.43 -7.85
CA PHE A 88 -6.99 -14.55 -7.13
C PHE A 88 -7.89 -15.78 -7.13
N GLN A 89 -9.20 -15.60 -7.01
CA GLN A 89 -10.17 -16.69 -7.16
C GLN A 89 -10.08 -17.33 -8.56
N HIS A 90 -9.88 -16.53 -9.61
CA HIS A 90 -9.69 -17.06 -10.96
C HIS A 90 -8.42 -17.91 -11.05
N PHE A 91 -7.32 -17.47 -10.42
CA PHE A 91 -6.07 -18.23 -10.39
C PHE A 91 -6.16 -19.51 -9.56
N ASP A 92 -6.88 -19.49 -8.44
CA ASP A 92 -7.19 -20.68 -7.64
C ASP A 92 -7.93 -21.74 -8.47
N VAL A 93 -8.95 -21.31 -9.24
CA VAL A 93 -9.72 -22.19 -10.13
C VAL A 93 -8.84 -22.77 -11.23
N GLN A 94 -7.89 -21.98 -11.76
CA GLN A 94 -6.96 -22.42 -12.79
C GLN A 94 -5.71 -23.15 -12.25
N GLN A 95 -5.60 -23.31 -10.92
CA GLN A 95 -4.44 -23.92 -10.25
C GLN A 95 -3.11 -23.23 -10.61
N ILE A 96 -3.16 -21.91 -10.78
CA ILE A 96 -2.00 -21.06 -11.06
C ILE A 96 -1.42 -20.63 -9.71
N SER A 97 -0.09 -20.70 -9.58
CA SER A 97 0.63 -20.16 -8.42
C SER A 97 0.83 -18.66 -8.60
N TYR A 98 0.52 -17.86 -7.58
CA TYR A 98 0.67 -16.40 -7.59
C TYR A 98 1.33 -15.77 -6.32
N PRO A 99 2.33 -16.41 -5.68
CA PRO A 99 2.91 -15.92 -4.44
C PRO A 99 3.59 -14.54 -4.56
N GLN A 100 4.14 -14.21 -5.73
CA GLN A 100 4.97 -13.01 -5.86
C GLN A 100 4.11 -11.75 -5.94
N ILE A 101 3.07 -11.78 -6.78
CA ILE A 101 2.14 -10.68 -6.91
C ILE A 101 1.28 -10.52 -5.65
N LEU A 102 0.92 -11.62 -4.97
CA LEU A 102 0.18 -11.55 -3.72
C LEU A 102 0.92 -10.70 -2.69
N GLN A 103 2.22 -10.94 -2.52
CA GLN A 103 3.05 -10.18 -1.60
C GLN A 103 3.09 -8.68 -1.94
N LEU A 104 3.15 -8.31 -3.23
CA LEU A 104 3.14 -6.92 -3.67
C LEU A 104 1.78 -6.24 -3.44
N VAL A 105 0.70 -6.94 -3.75
CA VAL A 105 -0.67 -6.42 -3.59
C VAL A 105 -1.01 -6.28 -2.11
N GLU A 106 -0.65 -7.26 -1.27
CA GLU A 106 -0.82 -7.17 0.19
C GLU A 106 -0.04 -5.98 0.75
N PHE A 107 1.20 -5.78 0.31
CA PHE A 107 2.00 -4.62 0.70
C PHE A 107 1.31 -3.31 0.32
N ALA A 108 0.83 -3.19 -0.91
CA ALA A 108 0.14 -2.00 -1.39
C ALA A 108 -1.17 -1.73 -0.63
N LEU A 109 -2.00 -2.75 -0.42
CA LEU A 109 -3.29 -2.62 0.28
C LEU A 109 -3.14 -2.36 1.78
N CYS A 110 -2.00 -2.73 2.36
CA CYS A 110 -1.65 -2.41 3.74
C CYS A 110 -1.26 -0.94 3.94
N LEU A 111 -0.99 -0.20 2.86
CA LEU A 111 -0.70 1.22 2.95
C LEU A 111 -2.00 2.02 3.10
N PRO A 112 -2.14 2.85 4.15
CA PRO A 112 -3.34 3.64 4.32
C PRO A 112 -3.46 4.64 3.16
N ALA A 113 -4.50 4.47 2.34
CA ALA A 113 -4.79 5.34 1.19
C ALA A 113 -5.06 6.81 1.55
N THR A 114 -5.20 7.14 2.83
CA THR A 114 -5.46 8.50 3.30
C THR A 114 -4.55 8.85 4.48
N ASN A 115 -4.22 10.13 4.61
CA ASN A 115 -3.55 10.68 5.80
C ASN A 115 -4.47 10.73 7.04
N ALA A 116 -5.72 10.26 6.95
CA ALA A 116 -6.66 10.30 8.07
C ALA A 116 -6.16 9.60 9.35
N PRO A 117 -5.45 8.45 9.31
CA PRO A 117 -4.84 7.86 10.50
C PRO A 117 -3.76 8.77 11.09
N THR A 118 -2.98 9.42 10.24
CA THR A 118 -1.92 10.38 10.61
C THR A 118 -2.51 11.65 11.21
N GLU A 119 -3.58 12.20 10.63
CA GLU A 119 -4.30 13.36 11.15
C GLU A 119 -4.99 13.06 12.49
N ARG A 120 -5.55 11.86 12.66
CA ARG A 120 -6.07 11.39 13.96
C ARG A 120 -4.96 11.34 15.00
N LEU A 121 -3.79 10.81 14.66
CA LEU A 121 -2.62 10.82 15.55
C LEU A 121 -2.20 12.24 15.92
N VAL A 122 -2.13 13.16 14.96
CA VAL A 122 -1.81 14.58 15.21
C VAL A 122 -2.85 15.24 16.10
N SER A 123 -4.14 14.96 15.90
CA SER A 123 -5.21 15.45 16.76
C SER A 123 -5.06 14.95 18.21
N ILE A 124 -4.76 13.67 18.40
CA ILE A 124 -4.49 13.08 19.71
C ILE A 124 -3.27 13.73 20.35
N ILE A 125 -2.20 13.93 19.58
CA ILE A 125 -0.98 14.60 20.04
C ILE A 125 -1.27 16.03 20.46
N ASN A 126 -2.00 16.81 19.67
CA ASN A 126 -2.36 18.19 20.00
C ASN A 126 -3.27 18.29 21.23
N ASN A 127 -4.10 17.28 21.48
CA ASN A 127 -4.92 17.22 22.68
C ASN A 127 -4.08 16.91 23.94
N ILE A 128 -3.09 16.03 23.82
CA ILE A 128 -2.20 15.63 24.93
C ILE A 128 -1.11 16.69 25.19
N TRP A 129 -0.56 17.25 24.11
CA TRP A 129 0.47 18.27 24.10
C TRP A 129 -0.17 19.65 23.94
N THR A 130 -0.60 20.21 25.07
CA THR A 130 -0.99 21.61 25.16
C THR A 130 0.19 22.39 25.74
N GLU A 131 0.29 23.70 25.48
CA GLU A 131 1.38 24.56 26.01
C GLU A 131 1.57 24.45 27.54
N LYS A 132 0.57 23.94 28.27
CA LYS A 132 0.58 23.72 29.71
C LYS A 132 1.14 22.36 30.16
N SER A 133 1.14 21.33 29.32
CA SER A 133 1.54 19.97 29.74
C SER A 133 3.04 19.71 29.68
N GLN A 134 3.81 20.53 28.93
CA GLN A 134 5.29 20.49 28.83
C GLN A 134 5.89 19.07 28.74
N LEU A 135 5.18 18.13 28.13
CA LEU A 135 5.64 16.75 28.01
C LEU A 135 6.84 16.69 27.08
N THR A 136 7.86 15.92 27.47
CA THR A 136 9.03 15.68 26.62
C THR A 136 8.62 14.83 25.41
N VAL A 137 9.33 15.01 24.30
CA VAL A 137 9.08 14.28 23.03
C VAL A 137 9.14 12.76 23.24
N GLU A 138 10.01 12.28 24.13
CA GLU A 138 10.14 10.86 24.47
C GLU A 138 8.89 10.31 25.17
N THR A 139 8.32 11.09 26.10
CA THR A 139 7.10 10.70 26.83
C THR A 139 5.89 10.69 25.89
N LEU A 140 5.82 11.67 24.98
CA LEU A 140 4.78 11.71 23.94
C LEU A 140 4.85 10.49 23.02
N LYS A 141 6.05 10.12 22.55
CA LYS A 141 6.24 8.90 21.73
C LYS A 141 5.75 7.64 22.46
N ALA A 142 6.14 7.46 23.72
CA ALA A 142 5.70 6.31 24.51
C ALA A 142 4.17 6.29 24.68
N MET A 143 3.54 7.44 24.94
CA MET A 143 2.08 7.54 25.07
C MET A 143 1.34 7.23 23.76
N ILE A 144 1.87 7.67 22.62
CA ILE A 144 1.29 7.39 21.30
C ILE A 144 1.34 5.89 21.01
N VAL A 145 2.49 5.25 21.25
CA VAL A 145 2.65 3.79 21.04
C VAL A 145 1.67 3.00 21.90
N VAL A 146 1.54 3.34 23.18
CA VAL A 146 0.59 2.66 24.08
C VAL A 146 -0.86 2.87 23.63
N ARG A 147 -1.24 4.07 23.20
CA ARG A 147 -2.61 4.32 22.73
C ARG A 147 -2.92 3.67 21.38
N TRP A 148 -1.94 3.55 20.50
CA TRP A 148 -2.09 2.89 19.21
C TRP A 148 -2.23 1.37 19.34
N GLN A 149 -1.59 0.75 20.34
CA GLN A 149 -1.71 -0.70 20.60
C GLN A 149 -3.02 -1.11 21.30
N ILE A 150 -3.75 -0.15 21.88
CA ILE A 150 -4.99 -0.39 22.63
C ILE A 150 -6.25 -0.17 21.77
N LEU A 151 -6.11 0.45 20.60
CA LEU A 151 -7.16 0.60 19.58
C LEU A 151 -7.09 -0.54 18.57
#